data_AF-A0A7C0XAH9-F1
#
_entry.id   AF-A0A7C0XAH9-F1
#
_cell.length_a   1.000
_cell.length_b   1.000
_cell.length_c   1.000
_cell.angle_alpha   90.00
_cell.angle_beta   90.00
_cell.angle_gamma   90.00
#
_symmetry.space_group_name_H-M   'P 1'
#
loop_
_entity.id
_entity.type
_entity.pdbx_description
1 polymer ?
#
loop_
_entity_poly.entity_id
_entity_poly.type
_entity_poly.pdbx_seq_one_letter_code
_entity_poly.pdbx_strand_id
1 'polypeptide(L)'
;MKRHLNVAMNRYTKLRNEYFKKGSQALENGDTYMAKRFAEGYLRIDNLRKRLQRLSFILDQLELSRTEVGLFKDFATATQGIVKELESVLGSKELADLSTSMMRIINMTEEMEERIELSMETIENALETQVEGEGLNLEKMGILSGKTEESESDIDEKLEEELNKVLDKMREAGKE
;
A
#
# COMPACT_ATOMS: atom_id res chain seq x y z
N MET A 1 -3.93 -6.08 -9.70
CA MET A 1 -3.14 -5.65 -8.53
C MET A 1 -2.08 -4.56 -8.79
N LYS A 2 -0.77 -4.85 -8.98
CA LYS A 2 0.28 -3.81 -8.90
C LYS A 2 0.16 -2.67 -9.92
N ARG A 3 -0.50 -2.91 -11.05
CA ARG A 3 -0.70 -1.90 -12.10
C ARG A 3 -1.48 -0.68 -11.59
N HIS A 4 -2.57 -0.86 -10.86
CA HIS A 4 -3.39 0.25 -10.34
C HIS A 4 -2.63 1.04 -9.28
N LEU A 5 -1.95 0.34 -8.36
CA LEU A 5 -1.14 0.96 -7.32
C LEU A 5 0.04 1.75 -7.91
N ASN A 6 0.71 1.22 -8.93
CA ASN A 6 1.78 1.93 -9.65
C ASN A 6 1.26 3.17 -10.40
N VAL A 7 0.09 3.08 -11.04
CA VAL A 7 -0.55 4.23 -11.69
C VAL A 7 -0.88 5.31 -10.67
N ALA A 8 -1.47 4.94 -9.54
CA ALA A 8 -1.78 5.87 -8.45
C ALA A 8 -0.51 6.51 -7.86
N MET A 9 0.52 5.70 -7.55
CA MET A 9 1.82 6.20 -7.06
C MET A 9 2.47 7.18 -8.02
N ASN A 10 2.43 6.91 -9.33
CA ASN A 10 2.95 7.81 -10.35
C ASN A 10 2.16 9.11 -10.41
N ARG A 11 0.82 9.04 -10.34
CA ARG A 11 -0.06 10.22 -10.30
C ARG A 11 0.26 11.09 -9.09
N TYR A 12 0.32 10.51 -7.89
CA TYR A 12 0.64 11.23 -6.67
C TYR A 12 2.08 11.77 -6.65
N THR A 13 3.03 11.07 -7.24
CA THR A 13 4.41 11.58 -7.37
C THR A 13 4.46 12.84 -8.24
N LYS A 14 3.74 12.85 -9.38
CA LYS A 14 3.63 14.04 -10.24
C LYS A 14 2.96 15.20 -9.50
N LEU A 15 1.82 14.95 -8.88
CA LEU A 15 1.06 15.96 -8.16
C LEU A 15 1.86 16.54 -6.98
N ARG A 16 2.53 15.69 -6.20
CA ARG A 16 3.44 16.11 -5.13
C ARG A 16 4.51 17.07 -5.65
N ASN A 17 5.16 16.73 -6.76
CA ASN A 17 6.21 17.58 -7.34
C ASN A 17 5.63 18.91 -7.87
N GLU A 18 4.41 18.91 -8.39
CA GLU A 18 3.71 20.12 -8.80
C GLU A 18 3.42 21.06 -7.61
N TYR A 19 2.89 20.52 -6.52
CA TYR A 19 2.70 21.26 -5.27
C TYR A 19 4.03 21.83 -4.74
N PHE A 20 5.11 21.04 -4.80
CA PHE A 20 6.43 21.49 -4.41
C PHE A 20 6.87 22.72 -5.21
N LYS A 21 6.80 22.63 -6.54
CA LYS A 21 7.21 23.69 -7.46
C LYS A 21 6.37 24.96 -7.27
N LYS A 22 5.04 24.83 -7.16
CA LYS A 22 4.16 25.98 -6.93
C LYS A 22 4.43 26.66 -5.58
N GLY A 23 4.75 25.87 -4.55
CA GLY A 23 5.15 26.39 -3.24
C GLY A 23 6.45 27.21 -3.29
N SER A 24 7.48 26.69 -3.98
CA SER A 24 8.74 27.43 -4.21
C SER A 24 8.50 28.75 -4.94
N GLN A 25 7.72 28.74 -6.03
CA GLN A 25 7.39 29.94 -6.79
C GLN A 25 6.57 30.96 -5.95
N ALA A 26 5.67 30.50 -5.09
CA ALA A 26 4.94 31.40 -4.19
C ALA A 26 5.90 32.10 -3.20
N LEU A 27 6.89 31.38 -2.66
CA LEU A 27 7.92 31.97 -1.79
C LEU A 27 8.79 32.99 -2.52
N GLU A 28 9.21 32.70 -3.75
CA GLU A 28 9.96 33.64 -4.60
C GLU A 28 9.19 34.95 -4.81
N ASN A 29 7.88 34.85 -4.99
CA ASN A 29 6.98 36.00 -5.16
C ASN A 29 6.60 36.68 -3.84
N GLY A 30 7.09 36.19 -2.70
CA GLY A 30 6.75 36.70 -1.36
C GLY A 30 5.35 36.33 -0.85
N ASP A 31 4.63 35.43 -1.54
CA ASP A 31 3.31 34.95 -1.13
C ASP A 31 3.44 33.77 -0.15
N THR A 32 3.69 34.12 1.12
CA THR A 32 3.86 33.14 2.20
C THR A 32 2.59 32.35 2.49
N TYR A 33 1.41 32.93 2.25
CA TYR A 33 0.13 32.25 2.46
C TYR A 33 -0.05 31.12 1.45
N MET A 34 0.14 31.41 0.16
CA MET A 34 0.04 30.38 -0.88
C MET A 34 1.15 29.34 -0.76
N ALA A 35 2.36 29.74 -0.35
CA ALA A 35 3.43 28.79 -0.06
C ALA A 35 3.04 27.78 1.02
N LYS A 36 2.44 28.24 2.13
CA LYS A 36 1.94 27.37 3.20
C LYS A 36 0.88 26.39 2.68
N ARG A 37 -0.10 26.88 1.92
CA ARG A 37 -1.15 26.04 1.31
C ARG A 37 -0.57 24.97 0.38
N PHE A 38 0.42 25.31 -0.44
CA PHE A 38 1.06 24.34 -1.32
C PHE A 38 1.92 23.32 -0.55
N ALA A 39 2.54 23.72 0.56
CA ALA A 39 3.28 22.81 1.45
C ALA A 39 2.35 21.83 2.19
N GLU A 40 1.18 22.29 2.65
CA GLU A 40 0.13 21.42 3.20
C GLU A 40 -0.36 20.40 2.16
N GLY A 41 -0.62 20.86 0.93
CA GLY A 41 -0.96 19.99 -0.20
C GLY A 41 0.13 18.95 -0.49
N TYR A 42 1.39 19.38 -0.54
CA TYR A 42 2.55 18.50 -0.69
C TYR A 42 2.58 17.40 0.38
N LEU A 43 2.45 17.76 1.66
CA LEU A 43 2.51 16.81 2.77
C LEU A 43 1.38 15.80 2.72
N ARG A 44 0.16 16.26 2.42
CA ARG A 44 -0.99 15.39 2.25
C ARG A 44 -0.74 14.34 1.17
N ILE A 45 -0.26 14.77 -0.01
CA ILE A 45 0.05 13.84 -1.11
C ILE A 45 1.21 12.91 -0.77
N ASP A 46 2.29 13.40 -0.15
CA ASP A 46 3.44 12.55 0.18
C ASP A 46 3.07 11.49 1.22
N ASN A 47 2.20 11.82 2.19
CA ASN A 47 1.66 10.86 3.14
C ASN A 47 0.80 9.78 2.48
N LEU A 48 -0.07 10.15 1.54
CA LEU A 48 -0.85 9.19 0.74
C LEU A 48 0.06 8.28 -0.08
N ARG A 49 1.07 8.85 -0.75
CA ARG A 49 2.08 8.10 -1.49
C ARG A 49 2.84 7.10 -0.61
N LYS A 50 3.26 7.50 0.59
CA LYS A 50 3.91 6.61 1.57
C LYS A 50 2.98 5.48 2.01
N ARG A 51 1.68 5.74 2.20
CA ARG A 51 0.69 4.70 2.52
C ARG A 51 0.56 3.69 1.38
N LEU A 52 0.49 4.15 0.14
CA LEU A 52 0.46 3.27 -1.04
C LEU A 52 1.74 2.45 -1.18
N GLN A 53 2.91 3.02 -0.91
CA GLN A 53 4.17 2.27 -0.89
C GLN A 53 4.16 1.14 0.15
N ARG A 54 3.64 1.41 1.36
CA ARG A 54 3.48 0.37 2.39
C ARG A 54 2.51 -0.73 1.94
N LEU A 55 1.41 -0.35 1.29
CA LEU A 55 0.45 -1.31 0.74
C LEU A 55 1.08 -2.15 -0.38
N SER A 56 1.89 -1.56 -1.27
CA SER A 56 2.67 -2.31 -2.26
C SER A 56 3.49 -3.41 -1.62
N PHE A 57 4.23 -3.04 -0.57
CA PHE A 57 5.09 -3.98 0.15
C PHE A 57 4.28 -5.11 0.79
N ILE A 58 3.11 -4.81 1.39
CA ILE A 58 2.23 -5.83 1.96
C ILE A 58 1.74 -6.80 0.87
N LEU A 59 1.36 -6.29 -0.31
CA LEU A 59 0.93 -7.14 -1.42
C LEU A 59 2.09 -8.02 -1.93
N ASP A 60 3.32 -7.50 -1.98
CA ASP A 60 4.52 -8.31 -2.30
C ASP A 60 4.70 -9.45 -1.29
N GLN A 61 4.53 -9.18 0.01
CA GLN A 61 4.64 -10.20 1.06
C GLN A 61 3.54 -11.25 0.98
N LEU A 62 2.31 -10.85 0.64
CA LEU A 62 1.19 -11.77 0.44
C LEU A 62 1.41 -12.67 -0.79
N GLU A 63 1.92 -12.13 -1.90
CA GLU A 63 2.28 -12.91 -3.09
C GLU A 63 3.37 -13.95 -2.79
N LEU A 64 4.39 -13.56 -2.00
CA LEU A 64 5.42 -14.47 -1.52
C LEU A 64 4.83 -15.56 -0.63
N SER A 65 4.00 -15.17 0.35
CA SER A 65 3.32 -16.11 1.26
C SER A 65 2.46 -17.12 0.49
N ARG A 66 1.72 -16.68 -0.53
CA ARG A 66 0.95 -17.57 -1.40
C ARG A 66 1.85 -18.60 -2.10
N THR A 67 3.00 -18.15 -2.60
CA THR A 67 3.97 -19.02 -3.26
C THR A 67 4.54 -20.06 -2.30
N GLU A 68 4.88 -19.65 -1.07
CA GLU A 68 5.38 -20.56 -0.03
C GLU A 68 4.34 -21.60 0.36
N VAL A 69 3.08 -21.19 0.56
CA VAL A 69 1.98 -22.12 0.88
C VAL A 69 1.77 -23.13 -0.25
N GLY A 70 1.81 -22.69 -1.52
CA GLY A 70 1.72 -23.60 -2.67
C GLY A 70 2.85 -24.63 -2.70
N LEU A 71 4.09 -24.22 -2.43
CA LEU A 71 5.23 -25.15 -2.33
C LEU A 71 5.04 -26.18 -1.20
N PHE A 72 4.52 -25.75 -0.05
CA PHE A 72 4.21 -26.67 1.06
C PHE A 72 3.09 -27.64 0.69
N LYS A 73 2.06 -27.18 -0.02
CA LYS A 73 0.96 -28.02 -0.51
C LYS A 73 1.46 -29.10 -1.47
N ASP A 74 2.30 -28.72 -2.42
CA ASP A 74 2.92 -29.64 -3.39
C ASP A 74 3.76 -30.71 -2.67
N PHE A 75 4.58 -30.27 -1.71
CA PHE A 75 5.40 -31.17 -0.89
C PHE A 75 4.55 -32.15 -0.07
N ALA A 76 3.52 -31.64 0.62
CA ALA A 76 2.62 -32.46 1.42
C ALA A 76 1.85 -33.47 0.56
N THR A 77 1.41 -33.07 -0.63
CA THR A 77 0.72 -33.94 -1.60
C THR A 77 1.63 -35.05 -2.11
N ALA A 78 2.86 -34.71 -2.50
CA ALA A 78 3.85 -35.71 -2.93
C ALA A 78 4.15 -36.72 -1.80
N THR A 79 4.35 -36.22 -0.58
CA THR A 79 4.62 -37.06 0.59
C THR A 79 3.44 -37.95 0.92
N GLN A 80 2.21 -37.44 0.86
CA GLN A 80 0.99 -38.23 1.05
C GLN A 80 0.89 -39.37 0.04
N GLY A 81 1.26 -39.15 -1.22
CA GLY A 81 1.31 -40.18 -2.25
C GLY A 81 2.25 -41.33 -1.88
N ILE A 82 3.48 -40.99 -1.47
CA ILE A 82 4.49 -41.98 -1.04
C ILE A 82 4.00 -42.75 0.20
N VAL A 83 3.44 -42.06 1.19
CA VAL A 83 2.95 -42.70 2.43
C VAL A 83 1.81 -43.66 2.14
N LYS A 84 0.87 -43.30 1.26
CA LYS A 84 -0.23 -44.20 0.84
C LYS A 84 0.29 -45.45 0.12
N GLU A 85 1.31 -45.30 -0.72
CA GLU A 85 1.93 -46.45 -1.40
C GLU A 85 2.59 -47.39 -0.39
N LEU A 86 3.36 -46.85 0.55
CA LEU A 86 3.98 -47.64 1.62
C LEU A 86 2.94 -48.30 2.53
N GLU A 87 1.86 -47.59 2.87
CA GLU A 87 0.74 -48.12 3.65
C GLU A 87 0.11 -49.33 2.97
N SER A 88 -0.08 -49.27 1.64
CA SER A 88 -0.66 -50.38 0.87
C SER A 88 0.20 -51.65 0.86
N VAL A 89 1.53 -51.49 0.98
CA VAL A 89 2.49 -52.60 0.99
C VAL A 89 2.70 -53.15 2.40
N LEU A 90 2.83 -52.27 3.40
CA LEU A 90 3.27 -52.63 4.75
C LEU A 90 2.12 -52.77 5.75
N GLY A 91 0.96 -52.16 5.50
CA GLY A 91 -0.21 -52.23 6.38
C GLY A 91 0.01 -51.66 7.78
N SER A 92 0.93 -50.70 7.95
CA SER A 92 1.27 -50.10 9.26
C SER A 92 0.28 -49.01 9.67
N LYS A 93 -0.14 -49.05 10.95
CA LYS A 93 -1.00 -48.04 11.56
C LYS A 93 -0.31 -46.66 11.59
N GLU A 94 0.99 -46.64 11.84
CA GLU A 94 1.79 -45.41 11.84
C GLU A 94 1.77 -44.72 10.47
N LEU A 95 1.79 -45.49 9.38
CA LEU A 95 1.65 -44.95 8.02
C LEU A 95 0.25 -44.38 7.76
N ALA A 96 -0.80 -45.06 8.23
CA ALA A 96 -2.18 -44.55 8.13
C ALA A 96 -2.38 -43.24 8.93
N ASP A 97 -1.81 -43.16 10.13
CA ASP A 97 -1.85 -41.95 10.97
C ASP A 97 -1.06 -40.80 10.32
N LEU A 98 0.09 -41.09 9.71
CA LEU A 98 0.88 -40.12 8.95
C LEU A 98 0.13 -39.64 7.69
N SER A 99 -0.50 -40.54 6.94
CA SER A 99 -1.32 -40.24 5.76
C SER A 99 -2.47 -39.28 6.11
N THR A 100 -3.13 -39.53 7.24
CA THR A 100 -4.19 -38.66 7.77
C THR A 100 -3.65 -37.28 8.17
N SER A 101 -2.48 -37.24 8.82
CA SER A 101 -1.84 -35.97 9.20
C SER A 101 -1.44 -35.14 7.99
N MET A 102 -0.92 -35.78 6.93
CA MET A 102 -0.61 -35.13 5.66
C MET A 102 -1.86 -34.55 4.99
N MET A 103 -2.99 -35.27 4.99
CA MET A 103 -4.27 -34.71 4.50
C MET A 103 -4.70 -33.46 5.26
N ARG A 104 -4.52 -33.43 6.59
CA ARG A 104 -4.83 -32.23 7.37
C ARG A 104 -3.95 -31.05 6.97
N ILE A 105 -2.65 -31.29 6.75
CA ILE A 105 -1.71 -30.25 6.30
C ILE A 105 -2.14 -29.72 4.93
N ILE A 106 -2.48 -30.58 3.98
CA ILE A 106 -2.95 -30.18 2.64
C ILE A 106 -4.20 -29.29 2.76
N ASN A 107 -5.21 -29.71 3.53
CA ASN A 107 -6.42 -28.90 3.74
C ASN A 107 -6.11 -27.55 4.40
N MET A 108 -5.21 -27.52 5.39
CA MET A 108 -4.78 -26.27 6.01
C MET A 108 -4.08 -25.34 5.02
N THR A 109 -3.25 -25.88 4.11
CA THR A 109 -2.60 -25.08 3.07
C THR A 109 -3.61 -24.51 2.07
N GLU A 110 -4.67 -25.25 1.73
CA GLU A 110 -5.77 -24.76 0.88
C GLU A 110 -6.53 -23.61 1.55
N GLU A 111 -6.88 -23.76 2.82
CA GLU A 111 -7.51 -22.67 3.58
C GLU A 111 -6.61 -21.43 3.69
N MET A 112 -5.29 -21.62 3.79
CA MET A 112 -4.33 -20.52 3.82
C MET A 112 -4.22 -19.81 2.47
N GLU A 113 -4.20 -20.55 1.36
CA GLU A 113 -4.23 -19.99 0.00
C GLU A 113 -5.47 -19.11 -0.20
N GLU A 114 -6.66 -19.62 0.14
CA GLU A 114 -7.92 -18.87 0.03
C GLU A 114 -7.92 -17.59 0.87
N ARG A 115 -7.42 -17.66 2.12
CA ARG A 115 -7.33 -16.47 2.99
C ARG A 115 -6.38 -15.42 2.45
N ILE A 116 -5.26 -15.82 1.85
CA ILE A 116 -4.31 -14.90 1.23
C ILE A 116 -4.97 -14.22 0.02
N GLU A 117 -5.67 -14.98 -0.82
CA GLU A 117 -6.36 -14.46 -2.00
C GLU A 117 -7.46 -13.46 -1.62
N LEU A 118 -8.31 -13.79 -0.64
CA LEU A 118 -9.33 -12.88 -0.10
C LEU A 118 -8.71 -11.60 0.49
N SER A 119 -7.57 -11.72 1.17
CA SER A 119 -6.87 -10.56 1.73
C SER A 119 -6.34 -9.64 0.63
N MET A 120 -5.77 -10.22 -0.43
CA MET A 120 -5.29 -9.48 -1.60
C MET A 120 -6.45 -8.75 -2.31
N GLU A 121 -7.57 -9.43 -2.53
CA GLU A 121 -8.78 -8.85 -3.14
C GLU A 121 -9.37 -7.70 -2.28
N THR A 122 -9.47 -7.91 -0.97
CA THR A 122 -9.97 -6.89 -0.04
C THR A 122 -9.10 -5.62 -0.08
N ILE A 123 -7.78 -5.79 -0.11
CA ILE A 123 -6.83 -4.67 -0.22
C ILE A 123 -7.00 -3.97 -1.58
N GLU A 124 -7.18 -4.71 -2.67
CA GLU A 124 -7.38 -4.13 -4.01
C GLU A 124 -8.65 -3.29 -4.09
N ASN A 125 -9.78 -3.80 -3.61
CA ASN A 125 -11.05 -3.09 -3.60
C ASN A 125 -10.99 -1.81 -2.74
N ALA A 126 -10.33 -1.88 -1.59
CA ALA A 126 -10.11 -0.71 -0.73
C ALA A 126 -9.21 0.33 -1.41
N LEU A 127 -8.18 -0.10 -2.14
CA LEU A 127 -7.29 0.76 -2.90
C LEU A 127 -8.02 1.49 -4.03
N GLU A 128 -8.83 0.77 -4.82
CA GLU A 128 -9.59 1.36 -5.92
C GLU A 128 -10.53 2.45 -5.41
N THR A 129 -11.28 2.15 -4.35
CA THR A 129 -12.19 3.11 -3.69
C THR A 129 -11.44 4.35 -3.16
N GLN A 130 -10.27 4.15 -2.54
CA GLN A 130 -9.50 5.25 -1.96
C GLN A 130 -8.85 6.12 -3.05
N VAL A 131 -8.30 5.51 -4.11
CA VAL A 131 -7.67 6.23 -5.23
C VAL A 131 -8.70 7.06 -6.00
N GLU A 132 -9.91 6.53 -6.21
CA GLU A 132 -11.01 7.27 -6.83
C GLU A 132 -11.50 8.43 -5.95
N GLY A 133 -11.75 8.16 -4.67
CA GLY A 133 -12.23 9.17 -3.72
C GLY A 133 -11.23 10.31 -3.46
N GLU A 134 -9.94 10.00 -3.35
CA GLU A 134 -8.90 11.00 -3.16
C GLU A 134 -8.55 11.73 -4.47
N GLY A 135 -8.57 11.04 -5.62
CA GLY A 135 -8.41 11.66 -6.93
C GLY A 135 -9.43 12.78 -7.18
N LEU A 136 -10.69 12.54 -6.83
CA LEU A 136 -11.78 13.53 -6.94
C LEU A 136 -11.60 14.72 -5.98
N ASN A 137 -11.12 14.49 -4.76
CA ASN A 137 -10.90 15.57 -3.79
C ASN A 137 -9.67 16.43 -4.12
N LEU A 138 -8.65 15.84 -4.72
CA LEU A 138 -7.43 16.55 -5.10
C LEU A 138 -7.59 17.38 -6.38
N GLU A 139 -8.40 16.93 -7.34
CA GLU A 139 -8.79 17.76 -8.49
C GLU A 139 -9.63 18.97 -8.05
N LYS A 140 -10.50 18.81 -7.05
CA LYS A 140 -11.26 19.92 -6.45
C LYS A 140 -10.36 20.91 -5.72
N MET A 141 -9.34 20.44 -4.98
CA MET A 141 -8.32 21.30 -4.37
C MET A 141 -7.35 21.94 -5.38
N GLY A 142 -7.19 21.34 -6.56
CA GLY A 142 -6.21 21.73 -7.56
C GLY A 142 -6.68 22.74 -8.62
N ILE A 143 -7.99 23.02 -8.74
CA ILE A 143 -8.50 23.82 -9.87
C ILE A 143 -9.43 24.99 -9.47
N LEU A 144 -10.06 25.04 -8.30
CA LEU A 144 -11.08 26.07 -8.08
C LEU A 144 -10.96 26.81 -6.75
N SER A 145 -10.87 28.13 -6.91
CA SER A 145 -11.30 29.16 -5.97
C SER A 145 -10.35 29.47 -4.83
N GLY A 146 -9.75 30.67 -4.91
CA GLY A 146 -9.22 31.43 -3.77
C GLY A 146 -10.28 31.83 -2.74
N LYS A 147 -11.25 30.96 -2.47
CA LYS A 147 -12.19 30.96 -1.35
C LYS A 147 -12.58 29.51 -1.12
N THR A 148 -12.10 28.94 -0.03
CA THR A 148 -12.83 27.93 0.75
C THR A 148 -12.47 28.16 2.21
N GLU A 149 -13.52 28.04 3.02
CA GLU A 149 -13.66 28.48 4.40
C GLU A 149 -12.48 28.11 5.30
N GLU A 150 -12.25 28.97 6.29
CA GLU A 150 -11.39 28.74 7.43
C GLU A 150 -11.66 27.35 8.02
N SER A 151 -10.78 26.39 7.74
CA SER A 151 -10.55 25.30 8.68
C SER A 151 -9.34 25.71 9.49
N GLU A 152 -9.58 26.39 10.62
CA GLU A 152 -8.69 26.31 11.77
C GLU A 152 -8.65 24.82 12.18
N SER A 153 -7.79 24.03 11.53
CA SER A 153 -7.46 22.72 12.05
C SER A 153 -6.37 22.94 13.08
N ASP A 154 -6.57 22.51 14.31
CA ASP A 154 -5.51 22.30 15.28
C ASP A 154 -4.40 21.49 14.61
N ILE A 155 -3.34 22.18 14.19
CA ILE A 155 -2.17 21.56 13.58
C ILE A 155 -1.42 20.89 14.72
N ASP A 156 -1.42 19.56 14.74
CA ASP A 156 -0.56 18.75 15.61
C ASP A 156 0.89 19.28 15.50
N GLU A 157 1.58 19.49 16.63
CA GLU A 157 2.93 20.06 16.73
C GLU A 157 3.93 19.35 15.78
N LYS A 158 3.73 18.05 15.58
CA LYS A 158 4.52 17.23 14.64
C LYS A 158 4.27 17.58 13.17
N LEU A 159 3.04 17.93 12.81
CA LEU A 159 2.66 18.32 11.47
C LEU A 159 3.16 19.74 11.15
N GLU A 160 3.19 20.62 12.15
CA GLU A 160 3.79 21.95 12.03
C GLU A 160 5.31 21.87 11.81
N GLU A 161 6.00 20.97 12.52
CA GLU A 161 7.42 20.72 12.31
C GLU A 161 7.72 20.18 10.90
N GLU A 162 6.91 19.24 10.40
CA GLU A 162 7.04 18.74 9.02
C GLU A 162 6.74 19.83 7.98
N LEU A 163 5.74 20.67 8.24
CA LEU A 163 5.37 21.79 7.37
C LEU A 163 6.51 22.79 7.24
N ASN A 164 7.11 23.18 8.36
CA ASN A 164 8.27 24.08 8.38
C ASN A 164 9.46 23.48 7.61
N LYS A 165 9.75 22.18 7.78
CA LYS A 165 10.79 21.49 7.02
C LYS A 165 10.54 21.51 5.51
N VAL A 166 9.29 21.38 5.07
CA VAL A 166 8.94 21.44 3.64
C VAL A 166 9.09 22.88 3.11
N LEU A 167 8.64 23.87 3.87
CA LEU A 167 8.77 25.28 3.51
C LEU A 167 10.24 25.72 3.39
N ASP A 168 11.11 25.27 4.30
CA ASP A 168 12.54 25.55 4.22
C ASP A 168 13.17 24.96 2.96
N LYS A 169 12.85 23.71 2.62
CA LYS A 169 13.29 23.08 1.36
C LYS A 169 12.78 23.82 0.12
N MET A 170 11.53 24.26 0.13
CA MET A 170 10.96 25.05 -0.97
C MET A 170 11.68 26.39 -1.12
N ARG A 171 12.05 27.03 0.00
CA ARG A 171 12.78 28.30 0.03
C ARG A 171 14.21 28.15 -0.49
N GLU A 172 14.87 27.03 -0.20
CA GLU A 172 16.19 26.70 -0.75
C GLU A 172 16.10 26.47 -2.25
N ALA A 173 15.11 25.70 -2.72
CA ALA A 173 14.92 25.40 -4.13
C ALA A 173 14.58 26.62 -5.01
N GLY A 174 13.98 27.68 -4.44
CA GLY A 174 13.68 28.91 -5.17
C GLY A 174 14.83 29.92 -5.27
N LYS A 175 16.00 29.58 -4.72
CA LYS A 175 17.23 30.42 -4.79
C LYS A 175 18.24 29.93 -5.85
N GLU A 176 17.99 28.75 -6.44
CA GLU A 176 18.78 28.18 -7.55
C GLU A 176 18.22 28.61 -8.91
#